data_AF-A0A8B6LQL7-F1
#
_entry.id   AF-A0A8B6LQL7-F1
#
_cell.length_a   1.000
_cell.length_b   1.000
_cell.length_c   1.000
_cell.angle_alpha   90.00
_cell.angle_beta   90.00
_cell.angle_gamma   90.00
#
_symmetry.space_group_name_H-M   'P 1'
#
loop_
_entity.id
_entity.type
_entity.pdbx_description
1 polymer ?
#
loop_
_entity_poly.entity_id
_entity_poly.type
_entity_poly.pdbx_seq_one_letter_code
_entity_poly.pdbx_strand_id
1 'polypeptide(L)'
;MTKVVLHIDRLVLRGVPAAERDAVVAGLKAALAREFALPGVAEQLANTGHRDAVRARFAAPAGAQALGRDAGRHMAAGVRR
;
A
#
# COMPACT_ATOMS: atom_id res chain seq x y z
N MET A 1 -10.29 16.94 -12.58
CA MET A 1 -9.15 16.47 -11.76
C MET A 1 -9.66 15.36 -10.86
N THR A 2 -9.26 14.12 -11.11
CA THR A 2 -9.72 12.97 -10.34
C THR A 2 -8.74 12.76 -9.17
N LYS A 3 -9.26 12.71 -7.93
CA LYS A 3 -8.44 12.55 -6.73
C LYS A 3 -8.70 11.17 -6.11
N VAL A 4 -7.66 10.38 -5.94
CA VAL A 4 -7.71 9.13 -5.17
C VAL A 4 -7.43 9.46 -3.70
N VAL A 5 -8.37 9.13 -2.82
CA VAL A 5 -8.21 9.25 -1.37
C VAL A 5 -8.26 7.85 -0.77
N LEU A 6 -7.17 7.42 -0.13
CA LEU A 6 -7.08 6.12 0.51
C LEU A 6 -7.15 6.29 2.03
N HIS A 7 -8.20 5.74 2.63
CA HIS A 7 -8.31 5.58 4.08
C HIS A 7 -7.86 4.16 4.46
N ILE A 8 -6.91 4.06 5.40
CA ILE A 8 -6.48 2.80 5.99
C ILE A 8 -6.81 2.89 7.48
N ASP A 9 -7.93 2.28 7.89
CA ASP A 9 -8.39 2.36 9.27
C ASP A 9 -7.46 1.62 10.24
N ARG A 10 -6.86 0.52 9.78
CA ARG A 10 -5.94 -0.28 10.59
C ARG A 10 -4.85 -0.92 9.73
N LEU A 11 -3.59 -0.66 10.10
CA LEU A 11 -2.42 -1.33 9.56
C LEU A 11 -1.80 -2.24 10.64
N VAL A 12 -1.88 -3.56 10.44
CA VAL A 12 -1.29 -4.55 11.36
C VAL A 12 0.03 -5.05 10.79
N LEU A 13 1.13 -4.70 11.45
CA LEU A 13 2.48 -5.14 11.07
C LEU A 13 2.89 -6.33 11.95
N ARG A 14 2.88 -7.55 11.40
CA ARG A 14 3.32 -8.76 12.11
C ARG A 14 4.78 -9.04 11.80
N GLY A 15 5.58 -9.32 12.84
CA GLY A 15 7.01 -9.62 12.68
C GLY A 15 7.88 -8.39 12.37
N VAL A 16 7.34 -7.18 12.49
CA VAL A 16 8.10 -5.93 12.34
C VAL A 16 8.43 -5.37 13.73
N PRO A 17 9.70 -5.15 14.07
CA PRO A 17 10.09 -4.49 15.31
C PRO A 17 9.48 -3.09 15.42
N ALA A 18 9.12 -2.67 16.64
CA ALA A 18 8.53 -1.35 16.86
C ALA A 18 9.42 -0.21 16.33
N ALA A 19 10.74 -0.35 16.47
CA ALA A 19 11.74 0.62 15.98
C ALA A 19 11.74 0.77 14.45
N GLU A 20 11.29 -0.24 13.71
CA GLU A 20 11.27 -0.25 12.25
C GLU A 20 9.94 0.23 11.66
N ARG A 21 8.90 0.36 12.49
CA ARG A 21 7.54 0.69 12.07
C ARG A 21 7.50 1.94 11.19
N ASP A 22 8.17 3.01 11.56
CA ASP A 22 8.11 4.27 10.83
C ASP A 22 8.77 4.16 9.45
N ALA A 23 9.87 3.40 9.36
CA ALA A 23 10.51 3.12 8.08
C ALA A 23 9.61 2.29 7.16
N VAL A 24 8.91 1.28 7.69
CA VAL A 24 7.89 0.52 6.94
C VAL A 24 6.77 1.44 6.47
N VAL A 25 6.22 2.28 7.35
CA VAL A 25 5.13 3.20 7.00
C VAL A 25 5.59 4.21 5.94
N ALA A 26 6.81 4.72 6.02
CA ALA A 26 7.37 5.63 5.02
C ALA A 26 7.50 4.95 3.65
N GLY A 27 8.03 3.73 3.61
CA GLY A 27 8.11 2.94 2.37
C GLY A 27 6.73 2.66 1.77
N LEU A 28 5.76 2.30 2.62
CA LEU A 28 4.37 2.03 2.24
C LEU A 28 3.71 3.25 1.59
N LYS A 29 3.77 4.40 2.28
CA LYS A 29 3.22 5.66 1.77
C LYS A 29 3.83 6.05 0.43
N ALA A 30 5.15 5.96 0.31
CA ALA A 30 5.85 6.31 -0.93
C ALA A 30 5.45 5.40 -2.10
N ALA A 31 5.28 4.09 -1.86
CA ALA A 31 4.83 3.16 -2.89
C ALA A 31 3.37 3.40 -3.29
N LEU A 32 2.45 3.53 -2.32
CA LEU A 32 1.03 3.79 -2.62
C LEU A 32 0.84 5.10 -3.38
N ALA A 33 1.53 6.18 -2.98
CA ALA A 33 1.48 7.45 -3.68
C ALA A 33 1.92 7.34 -5.14
N ARG A 34 2.96 6.55 -5.42
CA ARG A 34 3.42 6.30 -6.80
C ARG A 34 2.43 5.48 -7.60
N GLU A 35 1.93 4.37 -7.02
CA GLU A 35 1.02 3.46 -7.72
C GLU A 35 -0.32 4.10 -8.04
N PHE A 36 -0.87 4.93 -7.15
CA PHE A 36 -2.14 5.62 -7.37
C PHE A 36 -2.01 6.93 -8.13
N ALA A 37 -0.79 7.43 -8.36
CA ALA A 37 -0.54 8.56 -9.25
C ALA A 37 -0.40 8.14 -10.73
N LEU A 38 -0.40 6.84 -11.02
CA LEU A 38 -0.32 6.35 -12.39
C LEU A 38 -1.58 6.77 -13.19
N PRO A 39 -1.43 7.23 -14.44
CA PRO A 39 -2.56 7.56 -15.30
C PRO A 39 -3.52 6.38 -15.45
N GLY A 40 -4.84 6.64 -15.47
CA GLY A 40 -5.86 5.61 -15.65
C GLY A 40 -6.24 4.85 -14.37
N VAL A 41 -5.47 4.98 -13.28
CA VAL A 41 -5.76 4.26 -12.03
C VAL A 41 -7.01 4.82 -11.35
N ALA A 42 -7.23 6.13 -11.38
CA ALA A 42 -8.44 6.71 -10.78
C ALA A 42 -9.71 6.21 -11.48
N GLU A 43 -9.67 6.06 -12.80
CA GLU A 43 -10.75 5.53 -13.63
C GLU A 43 -10.96 4.04 -13.40
N GLN A 44 -9.88 3.26 -13.24
CA GLN A 44 -9.96 1.86 -12.84
C GLN A 44 -10.62 1.70 -11.46
N LEU A 45 -10.25 2.55 -10.51
CA LEU A 45 -10.79 2.52 -9.15
C LEU A 45 -12.23 2.99 -9.06
N ALA A 46 -12.67 3.90 -9.93
CA ALA A 46 -14.07 4.33 -9.98
C ALA A 46 -15.02 3.16 -10.29
N ASN A 47 -14.51 2.11 -10.94
CA ASN A 47 -15.26 0.90 -11.27
C ASN A 47 -15.07 -0.23 -10.24
N THR A 48 -14.12 -0.11 -9.31
CA THR A 48 -13.95 -1.07 -8.22
C THR A 48 -14.70 -0.55 -6.99
N GLY A 49 -15.64 -1.35 -6.48
CA GLY A 49 -16.39 -1.02 -5.28
C GLY A 49 -15.53 -1.04 -4.01
N HIS A 50 -16.18 -1.04 -2.85
CA HIS A 50 -15.50 -1.17 -1.56
C HIS A 50 -14.76 -2.52 -1.43
N ARG A 51 -13.53 -2.50 -0.89
CA ARG A 51 -12.79 -3.71 -0.54
C ARG A 51 -12.58 -3.78 0.97
N ASP A 52 -13.25 -4.74 1.61
CA ASP A 52 -13.21 -4.91 3.08
C ASP A 52 -11.81 -5.28 3.61
N ALA A 53 -11.00 -5.97 2.81
CA ALA A 53 -9.65 -6.38 3.23
C ALA A 53 -8.70 -6.64 2.04
N VAL A 54 -7.45 -6.20 2.20
CA VAL A 54 -6.34 -6.57 1.30
C VAL A 54 -5.27 -7.29 2.11
N ARG A 55 -5.13 -8.59 1.88
CA ARG A 55 -4.04 -9.38 2.44
C ARG A 55 -2.86 -9.35 1.49
N ALA A 56 -1.69 -9.07 2.03
CA ALA A 56 -0.47 -9.14 1.26
C ALA A 56 0.63 -9.81 2.09
N ARG A 57 1.40 -10.67 1.44
CA ARG A 57 2.47 -11.46 2.04
C ARG A 57 3.74 -11.16 1.27
N PHE A 58 4.79 -10.81 2.00
CA PHE A 58 6.05 -10.34 1.44
C PHE A 58 7.18 -11.21 1.98
N ALA A 59 8.17 -11.51 1.15
CA ALA A 59 9.44 -12.05 1.64
C ALA A 59 10.23 -10.89 2.27
N ALA A 60 10.92 -11.12 3.39
CA ALA A 60 11.67 -10.07 4.09
C ALA A 60 12.71 -9.44 3.15
N PRO A 61 12.49 -8.20 2.65
CA PRO A 61 13.49 -7.53 1.85
C PRO A 61 14.57 -6.94 2.75
N ALA A 62 15.70 -6.53 2.18
CA ALA A 62 16.79 -5.89 2.92
C ALA A 62 16.33 -4.52 3.48
N GLY A 63 15.74 -4.52 4.67
CA GLY A 63 15.40 -3.35 5.47
C GLY A 63 13.92 -2.93 5.47
N ALA A 64 13.50 -2.35 6.60
CA ALA A 64 12.15 -1.90 6.89
C ALA A 64 11.50 -1.02 5.80
N GLN A 65 12.25 -0.08 5.23
CA GLN A 65 11.70 0.79 4.19
C GLN A 65 11.42 0.04 2.88
N ALA A 66 12.28 -0.92 2.52
CA ALA A 66 12.05 -1.77 1.36
C ALA A 66 10.82 -2.65 1.57
N LEU A 67 10.60 -3.15 2.80
CA LEU A 67 9.41 -3.90 3.20
C LEU A 67 8.14 -3.07 3.01
N GLY A 68 8.17 -1.82 3.47
CA GLY A 68 7.08 -0.88 3.23
C GLY A 68 6.77 -0.69 1.75
N ARG A 69 7.81 -0.49 0.92
CA ARG A 69 7.63 -0.28 -0.52
C ARG A 69 7.00 -1.48 -1.21
N ASP A 70 7.49 -2.68 -0.91
CA ASP A 70 6.96 -3.92 -1.48
C ASP A 70 5.51 -4.14 -1.05
N ALA A 71 5.22 -3.86 0.24
CA ALA A 71 3.87 -3.91 0.76
C ALA A 71 2.91 -2.96 0.04
N GLY A 72 3.33 -1.72 -0.25
CA GLY A 72 2.51 -0.76 -0.97
C GLY A 72 2.18 -1.18 -2.40
N ARG A 73 3.15 -1.78 -3.11
CA ARG A 73 2.92 -2.29 -4.47
C ARG A 73 1.90 -3.42 -4.49
N HIS A 74 2.06 -4.38 -3.58
CA HIS A 74 1.12 -5.48 -3.43
C HIS A 74 -0.28 -5.02 -3.02
N MET A 75 -0.37 -4.07 -2.08
CA MET A 75 -1.66 -3.49 -1.69
C MET A 75 -2.33 -2.79 -2.88
N ALA A 76 -1.61 -1.93 -3.60
CA ALA A 76 -2.15 -1.24 -4.78
C ALA A 76 -2.61 -2.24 -5.85
N ALA A 77 -1.85 -3.31 -6.11
CA ALA A 77 -2.29 -4.37 -7.02
C ALA A 77 -3.56 -5.09 -6.53
N GLY A 78 -3.67 -5.33 -5.22
CA GLY A 78 -4.86 -5.91 -4.60
C GLY A 78 -6.09 -5.01 -4.66
N VAL A 79 -5.93 -3.68 -4.63
CA VAL A 79 -7.03 -2.71 -4.72
C VAL A 79 -7.51 -2.51 -6.16
N ARG A 80 -6.61 -2.61 -7.15
CA ARG A 80 -6.91 -2.42 -8.58
C ARG A 80 -7.53 -3.64 -9.29
N ARG A 81 -7.56 -4.81 -8.64
CA ARG A 81 -8.26 -5.99 -9.16
C ARG A 81 -9.77 -5.83 -9.04
#